data_AF-A0A3D3SAV0-F1
#
_entry.id   AF-A0A3D3SAV0-F1
#
_cell.length_a   1.000
_cell.length_b   1.000
_cell.length_c   1.000
_cell.angle_alpha   90.00
_cell.angle_beta   90.00
_cell.angle_gamma   90.00
#
_symmetry.space_group_name_H-M   'P 1'
#
loop_
_entity.id
_entity.type
_entity.pdbx_description
1 polymer ?
#
loop_
_entity_poly.entity_id
_entity_poly.type
_entity_poly.pdbx_seq_one_letter_code
_entity_poly.pdbx_strand_id
1 'polypeptide(L)'
;MGAPIRATMDTVVIGTSSTGIPVNIDRYAAEADGIVIINRIKPHVAFRGPYESGLMKMCTIGLGKQKGADMCHELGFGTMAVNIPAIGKVVLGSGRVLFAVGSLENAYHETAKIVVLSPQEVITEEPALQEEAKRLSPKIHFDKLDVLIIDEIG
;
A
#
# COMPACT_ATOMS: atom_id res chain seq x y z
N MET A 1 23.87 9.68 -8.59
CA MET A 1 23.26 8.36 -8.30
C MET A 1 23.07 7.47 -9.54
N GLY A 2 23.19 7.95 -10.79
CA GLY A 2 23.12 7.04 -11.97
C GLY A 2 21.80 6.29 -12.16
N ALA A 3 20.75 6.67 -11.42
CA ALA A 3 19.44 6.05 -11.42
C ALA A 3 18.45 6.97 -12.15
N PRO A 4 18.13 6.70 -13.43
CA PRO A 4 17.23 7.53 -14.20
C PRO A 4 15.78 7.38 -13.73
N ILE A 5 15.02 8.47 -13.78
CA ILE A 5 13.57 8.43 -13.54
C ILE A 5 12.90 8.05 -14.85
N ARG A 6 12.24 6.88 -14.88
CA ARG A 6 11.41 6.44 -16.01
C ARG A 6 9.95 6.53 -15.58
N ALA A 7 9.21 7.49 -16.13
CA ALA A 7 7.80 7.70 -15.81
C ALA A 7 6.92 7.37 -17.02
N THR A 8 5.84 6.63 -16.76
CA THR A 8 4.75 6.40 -17.71
C THR A 8 3.44 6.21 -16.94
N MET A 9 2.33 6.42 -17.64
CA MET A 9 0.98 6.03 -17.22
C MET A 9 0.53 4.73 -17.91
N ASP A 10 1.30 4.23 -18.87
CA ASP A 10 1.03 2.96 -19.53
C ASP A 10 1.15 1.80 -18.54
N THR A 11 0.19 0.87 -18.63
CA THR A 11 0.18 -0.35 -17.84
C THR A 11 0.01 -1.57 -18.73
N VAL A 12 0.44 -2.71 -18.21
CA VAL A 12 0.18 -4.04 -18.80
C VAL A 12 -0.62 -4.88 -17.81
N VAL A 13 -1.50 -5.74 -18.32
CA VAL A 13 -2.27 -6.67 -17.51
C VAL A 13 -1.43 -7.94 -17.29
N ILE A 14 -1.23 -8.33 -16.04
CA ILE A 14 -0.41 -9.50 -15.65
C ILE A 14 -1.23 -10.68 -15.13
N GLY A 15 -2.54 -10.51 -14.99
CA GLY A 15 -3.44 -11.55 -14.51
C GLY A 15 -4.79 -10.98 -14.06
N THR A 16 -5.54 -11.81 -13.36
CA THR A 16 -6.86 -11.48 -12.82
C THR A 16 -6.87 -11.82 -11.33
N SER A 17 -7.35 -10.88 -10.51
CA SER A 17 -7.46 -11.08 -9.06
C SER A 17 -8.55 -12.10 -8.70
N SER A 18 -8.55 -12.57 -7.45
CA SER A 18 -9.59 -13.47 -6.94
C SER A 18 -10.99 -12.86 -6.93
N THR A 19 -11.11 -11.53 -7.07
CA THR A 19 -12.39 -10.81 -7.20
C THR A 19 -12.76 -10.50 -8.66
N GLY A 20 -12.02 -11.04 -9.64
CA GLY A 20 -12.31 -10.86 -11.06
C GLY A 20 -11.76 -9.58 -11.69
N ILE A 21 -11.07 -8.74 -10.90
CA ILE A 21 -10.50 -7.47 -11.39
C ILE A 21 -9.19 -7.74 -12.16
N PRO A 22 -9.01 -7.20 -13.39
CA PRO A 22 -7.73 -7.25 -14.10
C PRO A 22 -6.60 -6.56 -13.33
N VAL A 23 -5.48 -7.26 -13.14
CA VAL A 23 -4.32 -6.74 -12.41
C VAL A 23 -3.38 -6.04 -13.37
N ASN A 24 -3.26 -4.72 -13.23
CA ASN A 24 -2.39 -3.88 -14.03
C ASN A 24 -1.10 -3.59 -13.27
N ILE A 25 0.02 -3.48 -13.98
CA ILE A 25 1.27 -2.90 -13.45
C ILE A 25 1.90 -1.95 -14.48
N ASP A 26 2.68 -0.98 -14.00
CA ASP A 26 3.51 -0.06 -14.79
C ASP A 26 4.31 -0.82 -15.86
N ARG A 27 4.29 -0.30 -17.10
CA ARG A 27 4.94 -0.95 -18.24
C ARG A 27 6.46 -1.13 -18.04
N TYR A 28 7.17 -0.15 -17.50
CA TYR A 28 8.61 -0.30 -17.23
C TYR A 28 8.88 -1.26 -16.08
N ALA A 29 8.02 -1.30 -15.05
CA ALA A 29 8.14 -2.28 -13.98
C ALA A 29 7.93 -3.72 -14.50
N ALA A 30 7.04 -3.91 -15.47
CA ALA A 30 6.81 -5.21 -16.10
C ALA A 30 7.96 -5.70 -16.98
N GLU A 31 8.68 -4.76 -17.61
CA GLU A 31 9.85 -5.00 -18.46
C GLU A 31 11.17 -5.12 -17.66
N ALA A 32 11.15 -4.81 -16.36
CA ALA A 32 12.34 -4.85 -15.51
C ALA A 32 12.72 -6.28 -15.10
N ASP A 33 14.01 -6.50 -14.85
CA ASP A 33 14.52 -7.78 -14.33
C ASP A 33 14.05 -8.07 -12.90
N GLY A 34 13.65 -7.03 -12.16
CA GLY A 34 13.11 -7.15 -10.82
C GLY A 34 12.56 -5.83 -10.28
N ILE A 35 11.63 -5.96 -9.33
CA ILE A 35 10.95 -4.83 -8.70
C ILE A 35 11.30 -4.81 -7.21
N VAL A 36 11.71 -3.65 -6.70
CA VAL A 36 11.81 -3.37 -5.26
C VAL A 36 10.74 -2.34 -4.91
N ILE A 37 9.87 -2.69 -3.96
CA ILE A 37 8.81 -1.80 -3.49
C ILE A 37 9.29 -1.08 -2.25
N ILE A 38 9.12 0.24 -2.18
CA ILE A 38 9.48 1.03 -1.00
C ILE A 38 8.27 1.87 -0.62
N ASN A 39 7.76 1.71 0.60
CA ASN A 39 6.66 2.55 1.08
C ASN A 39 6.59 2.65 2.60
N ARG A 40 5.86 3.67 3.06
CA ARG A 40 5.45 3.81 4.46
C ARG A 40 4.18 3.01 4.74
N ILE A 41 4.21 2.21 5.80
CA ILE A 41 3.06 1.50 6.36
C ILE A 41 2.36 2.43 7.36
N LYS A 42 1.10 2.76 7.10
CA LYS A 42 0.33 3.70 7.95
C LYS A 42 -1.18 3.48 7.90
N PRO A 43 -1.92 3.89 8.94
CA PRO A 43 -3.38 3.91 8.88
C PRO A 43 -3.90 4.77 7.73
N HIS A 44 -4.96 4.28 7.08
CA HIS A 44 -5.75 5.02 6.13
C HIS A 44 -6.75 5.92 6.87
N VAL A 45 -7.23 6.98 6.23
CA VAL A 45 -8.23 7.87 6.85
C VAL A 45 -9.67 7.47 6.52
N ALA A 46 -9.91 6.85 5.36
CA ALA A 46 -11.25 6.60 4.83
C ALA A 46 -11.75 5.13 4.90
N PHE A 47 -10.90 4.16 5.24
CA PHE A 47 -11.32 2.76 5.36
C PHE A 47 -10.44 2.00 6.37
N ARG A 48 -10.86 0.80 6.75
CA ARG A 48 -10.15 -0.09 7.68
C ARG A 48 -10.00 -1.48 7.07
N GLY A 49 -8.87 -2.13 7.34
CA GLY A 49 -8.59 -3.49 6.89
C GLY A 49 -7.23 -3.97 7.41
N PRO A 50 -6.89 -5.25 7.17
CA PRO A 50 -5.56 -5.79 7.51
C PRO A 50 -4.45 -5.14 6.69
N TYR A 51 -4.77 -4.65 5.48
CA TYR A 51 -3.87 -3.85 4.65
C TYR A 51 -4.50 -2.50 4.38
N GLU A 52 -3.79 -1.42 4.70
CA GLU A 52 -4.25 -0.05 4.53
C GLU A 52 -3.28 0.70 3.60
N SER A 53 -2.54 1.72 4.07
CA SER A 53 -1.43 2.27 3.29
C SER A 53 -0.17 1.50 3.62
N GLY A 54 0.56 1.03 2.61
CA GLY A 54 1.74 0.21 2.83
C GLY A 54 2.21 -0.45 1.55
N LEU A 55 2.81 -1.64 1.68
CA LEU A 55 3.45 -2.37 0.60
C LEU A 55 2.39 -3.01 -0.31
N MET A 56 1.39 -3.68 0.27
CA MET A 56 0.28 -4.28 -0.46
C MET A 56 -0.48 -3.25 -1.31
N LYS A 57 -0.73 -2.05 -0.78
CA LYS A 57 -1.37 -0.97 -1.53
C LYS A 57 -0.47 -0.40 -2.64
N MET A 58 0.85 -0.41 -2.46
CA MET A 58 1.78 -0.05 -3.55
C MET A 58 1.80 -1.09 -4.66
N CYS A 59 1.67 -2.38 -4.34
CA CYS A 59 1.47 -3.41 -5.35
C CYS A 59 0.20 -3.14 -6.18
N THR A 60 -0.89 -2.78 -5.52
CA THR A 60 -2.20 -2.63 -6.18
C THR A 60 -2.36 -1.29 -6.90
N ILE A 61 -2.17 -0.18 -6.20
CA ILE A 61 -2.48 1.17 -6.70
C ILE A 61 -1.21 1.83 -7.25
N GLY A 62 -0.09 1.72 -6.53
CA GLY A 62 1.17 2.35 -6.93
C GLY A 62 1.67 1.84 -8.27
N LEU A 63 1.87 0.52 -8.38
CA LEU A 63 2.23 -0.13 -9.63
C LEU A 63 1.07 -0.15 -10.63
N GLY A 64 -0.18 -0.23 -10.16
CA GLY A 64 -1.35 -0.21 -11.03
C GLY A 64 -1.59 1.11 -11.77
N LYS A 65 -0.93 2.20 -11.37
CA LYS A 65 -1.15 3.56 -11.91
C LYS A 65 -2.62 3.98 -11.85
N GLN A 66 -3.01 4.98 -12.62
CA GLN A 66 -4.39 5.44 -12.69
C GLN A 66 -5.35 4.30 -13.06
N LYS A 67 -5.03 3.50 -14.09
CA LYS A 67 -5.92 2.43 -14.55
C LYS A 67 -6.19 1.38 -13.47
N GLY A 68 -5.15 0.90 -12.78
CA GLY A 68 -5.29 -0.05 -11.69
C GLY A 68 -5.93 0.57 -10.44
N ALA A 69 -5.65 1.85 -10.17
CA ALA A 69 -6.33 2.59 -9.12
C ALA A 69 -7.84 2.67 -9.39
N ASP A 70 -8.24 3.12 -10.58
CA ASP A 70 -9.64 3.29 -10.97
C ASP A 70 -10.40 1.95 -10.87
N MET A 71 -9.81 0.86 -11.38
CA MET A 71 -10.39 -0.49 -11.27
C MET A 71 -10.54 -0.95 -9.81
N CYS A 72 -9.60 -0.61 -8.93
CA CYS A 72 -9.68 -0.97 -7.52
C CYS A 72 -10.80 -0.18 -6.79
N HIS A 73 -11.06 1.06 -7.23
CA HIS A 73 -12.08 1.94 -6.67
C HIS A 73 -13.47 1.79 -7.31
N GLU A 74 -13.59 1.15 -8.48
CA GLU A 74 -14.84 1.04 -9.26
C GLU A 74 -15.98 0.37 -8.48
N LEU A 75 -15.64 -0.51 -7.51
CA LEU A 75 -16.60 -1.17 -6.61
C LEU A 75 -16.86 -0.39 -5.29
N GLY A 76 -16.42 0.87 -5.21
CA GLY A 76 -16.60 1.76 -4.07
C GLY A 76 -15.67 1.50 -2.87
N PHE A 77 -15.53 2.50 -1.99
CA PHE A 77 -14.62 2.45 -0.84
C PHE A 77 -14.87 1.26 0.11
N GLY A 78 -16.11 0.78 0.21
CA GLY A 78 -16.47 -0.35 1.08
C GLY A 78 -15.80 -1.67 0.71
N THR A 79 -15.30 -1.82 -0.53
CA THR A 79 -14.65 -3.05 -1.02
C THR A 79 -13.13 -2.98 -1.05
N MET A 80 -12.53 -1.82 -0.70
CA MET A 80 -11.07 -1.61 -0.74
C MET A 80 -10.30 -2.64 0.10
N ALA A 81 -10.79 -2.95 1.30
CA ALA A 81 -10.17 -3.92 2.20
C ALA A 81 -10.09 -5.33 1.61
N VAL A 82 -10.94 -5.64 0.63
CA VAL A 82 -10.96 -6.92 -0.10
C VAL A 82 -10.15 -6.81 -1.39
N ASN A 83 -10.33 -5.74 -2.17
CA ASN A 83 -9.71 -5.60 -3.49
C ASN A 83 -8.20 -5.34 -3.42
N ILE A 84 -7.74 -4.56 -2.43
CA ILE A 84 -6.31 -4.28 -2.25
C ILE A 84 -5.51 -5.59 -2.13
N PRO A 85 -5.80 -6.49 -1.17
CA PRO A 85 -5.07 -7.75 -1.09
C PRO A 85 -5.36 -8.69 -2.26
N ALA A 86 -6.55 -8.68 -2.84
CA ALA A 86 -6.87 -9.54 -3.99
C ALA A 86 -5.99 -9.24 -5.21
N ILE A 87 -5.75 -7.96 -5.49
CA ILE A 87 -4.90 -7.51 -6.60
C ILE A 87 -3.43 -7.61 -6.23
N GLY A 88 -3.04 -7.12 -5.05
CA GLY A 88 -1.64 -7.06 -4.62
C GLY A 88 -0.98 -8.44 -4.53
N LYS A 89 -1.73 -9.47 -4.12
CA LYS A 89 -1.24 -10.86 -4.09
C LYS A 89 -0.89 -11.40 -5.48
N VAL A 90 -1.60 -11.01 -6.54
CA VAL A 90 -1.24 -11.39 -7.91
C VAL A 90 0.08 -10.75 -8.32
N VAL A 91 0.28 -9.47 -7.97
CA VAL A 91 1.55 -8.77 -8.25
C VAL A 91 2.71 -9.42 -7.51
N LEU A 92 2.55 -9.71 -6.21
CA LEU A 92 3.57 -10.38 -5.39
C LEU A 92 3.85 -11.80 -5.88
N GLY A 93 2.82 -12.53 -6.33
CA GLY A 93 2.94 -13.88 -6.89
C GLY A 93 3.47 -13.95 -8.33
N SER A 94 3.69 -12.80 -8.98
CA SER A 94 4.14 -12.75 -10.38
C SER A 94 5.59 -13.16 -10.60
N GLY A 95 6.37 -13.34 -9.51
CA GLY A 95 7.80 -13.65 -9.55
C GLY A 95 8.71 -12.47 -9.88
N ARG A 96 8.16 -11.26 -10.05
CA ARG A 96 8.93 -10.05 -10.41
C ARG A 96 9.37 -9.20 -9.22
N VAL A 97 8.63 -9.26 -8.12
CA VAL A 97 8.98 -8.52 -6.90
C VAL A 97 10.09 -9.28 -6.17
N LEU A 98 11.26 -8.66 -6.04
CA LEU A 98 12.41 -9.26 -5.37
C LEU A 98 12.24 -9.21 -3.85
N PHE A 99 11.92 -8.02 -3.35
CA PHE A 99 11.62 -7.73 -1.95
C PHE A 99 10.95 -6.37 -1.83
N ALA A 100 10.47 -6.05 -0.63
CA ALA A 100 9.84 -4.79 -0.30
C ALA A 100 10.42 -4.19 0.99
N VAL A 101 10.52 -2.87 1.03
CA VAL A 101 11.05 -2.10 2.16
C VAL A 101 9.91 -1.27 2.75
N GLY A 102 9.48 -1.66 3.95
CA GLY A 102 8.45 -0.96 4.72
C GLY A 102 9.09 -0.03 5.75
N SER A 103 8.60 1.20 5.85
CA SER A 103 8.93 2.11 6.97
C SER A 103 7.70 2.37 7.83
N LEU A 104 7.90 2.47 9.15
CA LEU A 104 6.92 2.96 10.11
C LEU A 104 7.45 4.25 10.72
N GLU A 105 6.55 5.18 11.00
CA GLU A 105 6.87 6.46 11.64
C GLU A 105 6.26 6.53 13.05
N ASN A 106 6.88 7.31 13.93
CA ASN A 106 6.34 7.66 15.24
C ASN A 106 5.38 8.86 15.15
N ALA A 107 4.85 9.27 16.31
CA ALA A 107 3.93 10.41 16.42
C ALA A 107 4.52 11.77 15.97
N TYR A 108 5.84 11.86 15.83
CA TYR A 108 6.57 13.04 15.38
C TYR A 108 6.96 12.97 13.90
N HIS A 109 6.42 12.02 13.13
CA HIS A 109 6.76 11.76 11.73
C HIS A 109 8.22 11.33 11.50
N GLU A 110 8.91 10.87 12.53
CA GLU A 110 10.26 10.34 12.42
C GLU A 110 10.22 8.83 12.16
N THR A 111 11.20 8.31 11.43
CA THR A 111 11.29 6.87 11.17
C THR A 111 11.52 6.10 12.48
N ALA A 112 10.54 5.28 12.85
CA ALA A 112 10.60 4.43 14.04
C ALA A 112 11.17 3.04 13.72
N LYS A 113 10.89 2.53 12.51
CA LYS A 113 11.26 1.16 12.11
C LYS A 113 11.38 1.06 10.59
N ILE A 114 12.34 0.27 10.14
CA ILE A 114 12.47 -0.16 8.74
C ILE A 114 12.47 -1.68 8.74
N VAL A 115 11.71 -2.28 7.81
CA VAL A 115 11.67 -3.72 7.58
C VAL A 115 11.94 -4.02 6.12
N VAL A 116 12.60 -5.14 5.86
CA VAL A 116 12.77 -5.70 4.51
C VAL A 116 12.05 -7.04 4.49
N LEU A 117 11.10 -7.19 3.58
CA LEU A 117 10.22 -8.35 3.49
C LEU A 117 10.32 -8.98 2.10
N SER A 118 10.40 -10.30 2.04
CA SER A 118 10.13 -11.06 0.82
C SER A 118 8.67 -10.87 0.37
N PRO A 119 8.32 -11.20 -0.89
CA PRO A 119 6.93 -11.10 -1.36
C PRO A 119 5.93 -11.87 -0.50
N GLN A 120 6.34 -13.02 0.05
CA GLN A 120 5.49 -13.82 0.92
C GLN A 120 5.33 -13.19 2.30
N GLU A 121 6.40 -12.62 2.86
CA GLU A 121 6.35 -11.91 4.14
C GLU A 121 5.53 -10.62 4.06
N VAL A 122 5.43 -9.95 2.90
CA VAL A 122 4.49 -8.84 2.71
C VAL A 122 3.06 -9.31 2.98
N ILE A 123 2.70 -10.53 2.55
CA ILE A 123 1.36 -11.08 2.77
C ILE A 123 1.16 -11.42 4.25
N THR A 124 2.14 -12.02 4.93
CA THR A 124 1.95 -12.52 6.30
C THR A 124 2.22 -11.47 7.39
N GLU A 125 3.22 -10.59 7.20
CA GLU A 125 3.75 -9.71 8.24
C GLU A 125 3.20 -8.27 8.17
N GLU A 126 2.85 -7.76 6.98
CA GLU A 126 2.32 -6.38 6.84
C GLU A 126 1.11 -6.10 7.74
N PRO A 127 0.15 -7.02 7.97
CA PRO A 127 -0.96 -6.77 8.88
C PRO A 127 -0.51 -6.49 10.33
N ALA A 128 0.50 -7.18 10.83
CA ALA A 128 1.03 -6.93 12.18
C ALA A 128 1.76 -5.58 12.27
N LEU A 129 2.49 -5.23 11.21
CA LEU A 129 3.16 -3.93 11.07
C LEU A 129 2.15 -2.78 10.95
N GLN A 130 1.01 -3.01 10.31
CA GLN A 130 -0.09 -2.05 10.25
C GLN A 130 -0.67 -1.76 11.64
N GLU A 131 -0.84 -2.77 12.48
CA GLU A 131 -1.26 -2.59 13.87
C GLU A 131 -0.18 -1.89 14.72
N GLU A 132 1.10 -2.15 14.45
CA GLU A 132 2.21 -1.40 15.07
C GLU A 132 2.18 0.08 14.66
N ALA A 133 1.97 0.38 13.37
CA ALA A 133 1.84 1.75 12.88
C ALA A 133 0.66 2.50 13.53
N LYS A 134 -0.47 1.81 13.78
CA LYS A 134 -1.60 2.39 14.53
C LYS A 134 -1.23 2.71 15.97
N ARG A 135 -0.44 1.86 16.64
CA ARG A 135 0.03 2.11 18.02
C ARG A 135 1.03 3.28 18.11
N LEU A 136 1.84 3.46 17.09
CA LEU A 136 2.83 4.54 16.99
C LEU A 136 2.22 5.88 16.57
N SER A 137 1.02 5.86 15.98
CA SER A 137 0.33 7.06 15.50
C SER A 137 -0.05 7.99 16.67
N PRO A 138 -0.05 9.32 16.44
CA PRO A 138 -0.51 10.26 17.45
C PRO A 138 -1.96 9.99 17.81
N LYS A 139 -2.28 10.04 19.10
CA LYS A 139 -3.63 9.83 19.62
C LYS A 139 -4.02 10.87 20.63
N ILE A 140 -5.28 11.28 20.56
CA ILE A 140 -5.93 12.03 21.62
C ILE A 140 -6.41 10.99 22.65
N HIS A 141 -5.98 11.13 23.90
CA HIS A 141 -6.27 10.17 24.98
C HIS A 141 -7.67 10.39 25.61
N PHE A 142 -8.67 10.69 24.78
CA PHE A 142 -10.07 10.84 25.18
C PHE A 142 -10.94 9.94 24.31
N ASP A 143 -11.73 9.08 24.94
CA ASP A 143 -12.65 8.17 24.22
C ASP A 143 -13.95 8.87 23.79
N LYS A 144 -14.31 9.97 24.47
CA LYS A 144 -15.50 10.78 24.21
C LYS A 144 -15.18 12.25 24.41
N LEU A 145 -15.72 13.07 23.53
CA LEU A 145 -15.64 14.52 23.56
C LEU A 145 -17.05 15.05 23.27
N ASP A 146 -17.56 15.98 24.08
CA ASP A 146 -18.82 16.65 23.79
C ASP A 146 -18.66 17.66 22.65
N VAL A 147 -17.49 18.32 22.59
CA VAL A 147 -17.11 19.27 21.54
C VAL A 147 -15.61 19.12 21.27
N LEU A 148 -15.23 19.10 19.98
CA LEU A 148 -13.84 19.23 19.53
C LEU A 148 -13.74 20.50 18.67
N ILE A 149 -13.03 21.51 19.17
CA ILE A 149 -12.75 22.74 18.43
C ILE A 149 -11.32 22.62 17.91
N ILE A 150 -11.15 22.74 16.60
CA ILE A 150 -9.86 22.70 15.91
C ILE A 150 -9.64 24.09 15.33
N ASP A 151 -8.65 24.81 15.86
CA ASP A 151 -8.30 26.17 15.41
C ASP A 151 -7.50 26.12 14.09
N GLU A 152 -6.56 25.18 13.99
CA GLU A 152 -5.77 24.90 12.80
C GLU A 152 -5.66 23.40 12.58
N ILE A 153 -5.84 22.97 11.33
CA ILE A 153 -5.52 21.62 10.86
C ILE A 153 -4.55 21.77 9.70
N GLY A 154 -3.43 21.04 9.78
CA GLY A 154 -2.29 21.19 8.88
C GLY A 154 -2.61 21.13 7.39
#